data_AF-A0A6V7HPY7-F1
#
_entry.id   AF-A0A6V7HPY7-F1
#
_cell.length_a   1.000
_cell.length_b   1.000
_cell.length_c   1.000
_cell.angle_alpha   90.00
_cell.angle_beta   90.00
_cell.angle_gamma   90.00
#
_symmetry.space_group_name_H-M   'P 1'
#
loop_
_entity.id
_entity.type
_entity.pdbx_description
1 polymer ?
#
loop_
_entity_poly.entity_id
_entity_poly.type
_entity_poly.pdbx_seq_one_letter_code
_entity_poly.pdbx_strand_id
1 'polypeptide(L)' 'SMLELGSSRPWQDAMEKLTGQRKMDASGLLEYFKPLQDWLEAENEKNGVEIGWESSNI' A
#
# COMPACT_ATOMS: atom_id res chain seq x y z
N SER A 1 13.45 20.52 8.84
CA SER A 1 13.19 19.17 8.28
C SER A 1 11.76 18.72 8.64
N MET A 2 11.20 17.68 7.99
CA MET A 2 9.86 17.15 8.33
C MET A 2 9.78 16.66 9.79
N LEU A 3 10.84 16.03 10.29
CA LEU A 3 10.92 15.51 11.66
C LEU A 3 10.88 16.59 12.74
N GLU A 4 11.32 17.82 12.44
CA GLU A 4 11.22 18.97 13.36
C GLU A 4 9.78 19.41 13.63
N LEU A 5 8.81 19.05 12.77
CA LEU A 5 7.41 19.42 12.98
C LEU A 5 6.76 18.66 14.13
N GLY A 6 7.26 17.47 14.49
CA GLY A 6 6.65 16.61 15.51
C GLY A 6 5.14 16.46 15.30
N SER A 7 4.36 16.61 16.39
CA SER A 7 2.89 16.62 16.37
C SER A 7 2.27 18.02 16.32
N SER A 8 3.06 19.07 16.08
CA SER A 8 2.59 20.46 16.14
C SER A 8 1.71 20.90 14.97
N ARG A 9 1.71 20.13 13.87
CA ARG A 9 0.91 20.37 12.66
C ARG A 9 0.14 19.10 12.28
N PRO A 10 -1.01 19.22 11.57
CA PRO A 10 -1.65 18.07 10.94
C PRO A 10 -0.66 17.25 10.14
N TRP A 11 -0.79 15.91 10.19
CA TRP A 11 0.15 15.00 9.54
C TRP A 11 0.28 15.21 8.03
N GLN A 12 -0.76 15.74 7.38
CA GLN A 12 -0.75 16.09 5.95
C GLN A 12 0.27 17.20 5.63
N ASP A 13 0.46 18.17 6.53
CA ASP A 13 1.44 19.24 6.35
C ASP A 13 2.88 18.70 6.44
N ALA A 14 3.09 17.71 7.30
CA ALA A 14 4.37 17.02 7.42
C ALA A 14 4.64 16.13 6.20
N MET A 15 3.62 15.41 5.72
CA MET A 15 3.69 14.57 4.51
C MET A 15 3.98 15.39 3.24
N GLU A 16 3.36 16.56 3.11
CA GLU A 16 3.56 17.46 1.96
C GLU A 16 4.99 17.97 1.89
N LYS A 17 5.61 18.27 3.04
CA LYS A 17 7.04 18.67 3.07
C LYS A 17 7.99 17.57 2.60
N LEU A 18 7.59 16.29 2.68
CA LEU A 18 8.44 15.15 2.32
C LEU A 18 8.18 14.67 0.89
N THR A 19 6.91 14.60 0.50
CA THR A 19 6.47 13.92 -0.73
C THR A 19 5.89 14.90 -1.75
N GLY A 20 5.66 16.16 -1.38
CA GLY A 20 4.90 17.12 -2.19
C GLY A 20 3.39 16.85 -2.23
N GLN A 21 2.91 15.84 -1.50
CA GLN A 21 1.52 15.40 -1.51
C GLN A 21 0.89 15.46 -0.11
N ARG A 22 -0.40 15.79 -0.07
CA ARG A 22 -1.22 15.87 1.17
C ARG A 22 -2.12 14.65 1.39
N LYS A 23 -2.21 13.77 0.39
CA LYS A 23 -3.09 12.60 0.40
C LYS A 23 -2.26 11.35 0.64
N MET A 24 -2.84 10.38 1.36
CA MET A 24 -2.25 9.05 1.48
C MET A 24 -2.26 8.38 0.10
N ASP A 25 -1.11 7.85 -0.30
CA ASP A 25 -0.91 7.13 -1.55
C ASP A 25 -0.22 5.80 -1.27
N ALA A 26 -0.84 4.70 -1.70
CA ALA A 26 -0.33 3.35 -1.56
C ALA A 26 0.56 2.94 -2.76
N SER A 27 0.67 3.79 -3.79
CA SER A 27 1.42 3.51 -5.03
C SER A 27 2.85 3.04 -4.76
N GLY A 28 3.58 3.70 -3.87
CA GLY A 28 4.96 3.30 -3.53
C GLY A 28 5.06 1.92 -2.89
N LEU A 29 4.07 1.50 -2.11
CA LEU A 29 4.01 0.16 -1.53
C LEU A 29 3.67 -0.88 -2.61
N LEU A 30 2.72 -0.57 -3.49
CA LEU A 30 2.36 -1.42 -4.62
C LEU A 30 3.53 -1.61 -5.59
N GLU A 31 4.26 -0.53 -5.90
CA GLU A 31 5.43 -0.57 -6.77
C GLU A 31 6.55 -1.42 -6.16
N TYR A 32 6.81 -1.28 -4.86
CA TYR A 32 7.77 -2.10 -4.14
C TYR A 32 7.45 -3.61 -4.23
N PHE A 33 6.17 -3.98 -4.13
CA PHE A 33 5.73 -5.38 -4.19
C PHE A 33 5.38 -5.88 -5.59
N LYS A 34 5.44 -5.05 -6.62
CA LYS A 34 5.02 -5.41 -7.99
C LYS A 34 5.65 -6.71 -8.51
N PRO A 35 6.97 -6.96 -8.36
CA PRO A 35 7.57 -8.21 -8.83
C PRO A 35 7.03 -9.45 -8.10
N LEU A 36 6.73 -9.33 -6.81
CA LEU A 36 6.17 -10.43 -6.03
C LEU A 36 4.71 -10.69 -6.43
N GLN A 37 3.95 -9.62 -6.64
CA GLN A 37 2.57 -9.72 -7.11
C GLN A 37 2.51 -10.47 -8.45
N ASP A 38 3.34 -10.08 -9.43
CA ASP A 38 3.37 -10.71 -10.75
C ASP A 38 3.70 -12.21 -10.67
N TRP A 39 4.65 -12.57 -9.80
CA TRP A 39 5.01 -13.96 -9.58
C TRP A 39 3.88 -14.76 -8.93
N LEU A 40 3.22 -14.19 -7.91
CA LEU A 40 2.10 -14.84 -7.21
C LEU A 40 0.90 -15.06 -8.14
N GLU A 41 0.58 -14.10 -8.99
CA GLU A 41 -0.50 -14.24 -9.99
C GLU A 41 -0.23 -15.43 -10.91
N ALA A 42 0.97 -15.51 -11.49
CA ALA A 42 1.35 -16.62 -12.36
C ALA A 42 1.35 -17.98 -11.65
N GLU A 43 1.85 -18.04 -10.42
CA GLU A 43 1.93 -19.31 -9.67
C GLU A 43 0.55 -19.76 -9.17
N ASN A 44 -0.34 -18.83 -8.80
CA ASN A 44 -1.73 -19.16 -8.45
C ASN A 44 -2.49 -19.71 -9.64
N GLU A 45 -2.35 -19.10 -10.83
CA GLU A 45 -2.96 -19.60 -12.07
C GLU A 45 -2.46 -21.00 -12.42
N LYS A 46 -1.14 -21.21 -12.36
CA LYS A 46 -0.50 -22.50 -12.64
C LYS A 46 -0.99 -23.63 -11.73
N ASN A 47 -1.29 -23.32 -10.47
CA ASN A 47 -1.74 -24.31 -9.49
C ASN A 47 -3.28 -24.37 -9.37
N GLY A 48 -4.02 -23.56 -10.12
CA GLY A 48 -5.48 -23.50 -10.05
C GLY A 48 -6.00 -23.05 -8.68
N VAL A 49 -5.30 -22.12 -8.01
CA VAL A 49 -5.67 -21.60 -6.69
C VAL A 49 -6.90 -20.71 -6.83
N GLU A 50 -7.96 -21.03 -6.09
CA GLU A 50 -9.13 -20.15 -5.96
C GLU A 50 -8.82 -19.01 -4.98
N ILE A 51 -8.92 -17.77 -5.45
CA ILE A 51 -8.66 -16.57 -4.66
C ILE A 51 -9.96 -16.05 -4.05
N GLY A 52 -9.96 -15.83 -2.74
CA GLY A 52 -11.10 -15.32 -1.99
C GLY A 52 -11.60 -16.33 -0.97
N TRP A 53 -12.76 -16.05 -0.40
CA TRP A 53 -13.44 -16.90 0.57
C TRP A 53 -14.93 -16.71 0.46
N GLU A 54 -15.69 -17.77 0.73
CA GLU A 54 -17.14 -17.68 0.85
C GLU A 54 -17.53 -16.83 2.07
N SER A 55 -18.67 -16.14 1.98
CA SER A 55 -19.23 -15.44 3.13
C SER A 55 -19.55 -16.44 4.24
N SER A 56 -19.04 -16.19 5.46
CA SER A 56 -19.43 -16.98 6.63
C SER A 56 -20.94 -16.84 6.83
N ASN A 57 -21.68 -17.94 6.67
CA ASN A 57 -23.12 -17.99 6.96
C ASN A 57 -23.32 -17.88 8.48
N ILE A 58 -23.46 -16.65 8.98
CA ILE A 58 -23.96 -16.33 10.32
C ILE A 58 -25.39 -15.80 10.17
#